data_AF-A0A519FVR9-F1
#
_entry.id   AF-A0A519FVR9-F1
#
_cell.length_a   1.000
_cell.length_b   1.000
_cell.length_c   1.000
_cell.angle_alpha   90.00
_cell.angle_beta   90.00
_cell.angle_gamma   90.00
#
_symmetry.space_group_name_H-M   'P 1'
#
loop_
_entity.id
_entity.type
_entity.pdbx_description
1 polymer ?
#
loop_
_entity_poly.entity_id
_entity_poly.type
_entity_poly.pdbx_seq_one_letter_code
_entity_poly.pdbx_strand_id
1 'polypeptide(L)'
;MTGHARGDRLYRRTLLALFFAGTATFAQLYAPQVALPQIAEWFGTSEAGAGLLISSATIGLALGVVPWGIAAQRWGTVPVMSVAISGAALVGLVVPFLPGYELILVGRFVEGLLLAGVPAVAISYVAQEVTAADITRATAALFSGNGLGGMLG
;
A
#
# COMPACT_ATOMS: atom_id res chain seq x y z
N MET A 1 4.11 -8.37 -28.23
CA MET A 1 4.15 -8.45 -26.75
C MET A 1 3.00 -9.34 -26.33
N THR A 2 3.29 -10.59 -26.02
CA THR A 2 2.30 -11.62 -25.69
C THR A 2 1.86 -11.43 -24.24
N GLY A 3 0.79 -10.66 -24.03
CA GLY A 3 0.14 -10.57 -22.72
C GLY A 3 -0.23 -11.97 -22.23
N HIS A 4 -0.04 -12.23 -20.93
CA HIS A 4 -0.24 -13.57 -20.37
C HIS A 4 -1.72 -13.96 -20.56
N ALA A 5 -1.95 -14.97 -21.40
CA ALA A 5 -3.28 -15.43 -21.72
C ALA A 5 -3.92 -16.13 -20.51
N ARG A 6 -5.22 -15.90 -20.35
CA ARG A 6 -6.09 -16.45 -19.32
C ARG A 6 -5.92 -17.98 -19.23
N GLY A 7 -5.42 -18.48 -18.09
CA GLY A 7 -5.20 -19.91 -17.82
C GLY A 7 -3.75 -20.26 -17.45
N ASP A 8 -2.79 -19.37 -17.69
CA ASP A 8 -1.40 -19.59 -17.31
C ASP A 8 -1.20 -19.54 -15.78
N ARG A 9 -0.31 -20.40 -15.27
CA ARG A 9 0.07 -20.49 -13.85
C ARG A 9 0.62 -19.15 -13.36
N LEU A 10 1.30 -18.42 -14.24
CA LEU A 10 1.81 -17.06 -14.00
C LEU A 10 0.69 -16.06 -13.73
N TYR A 11 -0.37 -16.05 -14.54
CA TYR A 11 -1.52 -15.15 -14.36
C TYR A 11 -2.19 -15.31 -12.98
N ARG A 12 -2.40 -16.56 -12.53
CA ARG A 12 -2.98 -16.83 -11.20
C ARG A 12 -2.05 -16.40 -10.07
N ARG A 13 -0.72 -16.59 -10.22
CA ARG A 13 0.27 -16.12 -9.22
C ARG A 13 0.30 -14.61 -9.13
N THR A 14 0.23 -13.90 -10.26
CA THR A 14 0.12 -12.44 -10.30
C THR A 14 -1.13 -11.95 -9.59
N LEU A 15 -2.31 -12.51 -9.89
CA LEU A 15 -3.55 -12.10 -9.22
C LEU A 15 -3.50 -12.31 -7.70
N LEU A 16 -2.94 -13.44 -7.25
CA LEU A 16 -2.74 -13.70 -5.83
C LEU A 16 -1.74 -12.71 -5.21
N ALA A 17 -0.62 -12.42 -5.89
CA ALA A 17 0.37 -11.46 -5.43
C ALA A 17 -0.23 -10.05 -5.29
N LEU A 18 -1.03 -9.61 -6.27
CA LEU A 18 -1.74 -8.33 -6.23
C LEU A 18 -2.76 -8.28 -5.09
N PHE A 19 -3.50 -9.37 -4.87
CA PHE A 19 -4.45 -9.47 -3.76
C PHE A 19 -3.77 -9.38 -2.39
N PHE A 20 -2.70 -10.15 -2.17
CA PHE A 20 -1.96 -10.11 -0.91
C PHE A 20 -1.24 -8.76 -0.71
N ALA A 21 -0.69 -8.17 -1.76
CA ALA A 21 -0.05 -6.86 -1.69
C ALA A 21 -1.06 -5.76 -1.37
N GLY A 22 -2.25 -5.78 -1.99
CA GLY A 22 -3.35 -4.87 -1.68
C GLY A 22 -3.83 -5.06 -0.25
N THR A 23 -4.06 -6.30 0.18
CA THR A 23 -4.50 -6.62 1.55
C THR A 23 -3.49 -6.14 2.59
N ALA A 24 -2.20 -6.42 2.40
CA ALA A 24 -1.13 -5.97 3.30
C ALA A 24 -1.05 -4.44 3.35
N THR A 25 -1.15 -3.76 2.20
CA THR A 25 -1.12 -2.30 2.12
C THR A 25 -2.27 -1.66 2.91
N PHE A 26 -3.50 -2.15 2.73
CA PHE A 26 -4.65 -1.60 3.43
C PHE A 26 -4.68 -2.00 4.90
N ALA A 27 -4.31 -3.23 5.25
CA ALA A 27 -4.17 -3.64 6.64
C ALA A 27 -3.15 -2.74 7.37
N GLN A 28 -2.01 -2.43 6.77
CA GLN A 28 -1.00 -1.56 7.38
C GLN A 28 -1.44 -0.07 7.44
N LEU A 29 -2.23 0.37 6.46
CA LEU A 29 -2.81 1.72 6.46
C LEU A 29 -3.84 1.89 7.58
N TYR A 30 -4.66 0.87 7.83
CA TYR A 30 -5.79 0.92 8.77
C TYR A 30 -5.50 0.31 10.15
N ALA A 31 -4.41 -0.44 10.35
CA ALA A 31 -4.03 -1.01 11.65
C ALA A 31 -4.05 -0.02 12.84
N PRO A 32 -3.70 1.27 12.68
CA PRO A 32 -3.85 2.23 13.77
C PRO A 32 -5.30 2.46 14.23
N GLN A 33 -6.32 2.15 13.41
CA GLN A 33 -7.74 2.38 13.71
C GLN A 33 -8.19 1.66 14.97
N VAL A 34 -7.80 0.40 15.14
CA VAL A 34 -8.17 -0.41 16.31
C VAL A 34 -7.42 0.04 17.56
N ALA A 35 -6.23 0.61 17.39
CA ALA A 35 -5.39 1.10 18.47
C ALA A 35 -5.60 2.59 18.80
N LEU A 36 -6.49 3.32 18.12
CA LEU A 36 -6.64 4.78 18.31
C LEU A 36 -6.85 5.20 19.77
N PRO A 37 -7.70 4.53 20.57
CA PRO A 37 -7.90 4.92 21.97
C PRO A 37 -6.60 4.74 22.80
N GLN A 38 -5.88 3.66 22.55
CA GLN A 38 -4.62 3.33 23.24
C GLN A 38 -3.49 4.29 22.83
N ILE A 39 -3.44 4.66 21.54
CA ILE A 39 -2.50 5.66 21.01
C ILE A 39 -2.80 7.03 21.63
N ALA A 40 -4.07 7.42 21.71
CA ALA A 40 -4.51 8.66 22.34
C ALA A 40 -4.06 8.72 23.81
N GLU A 41 -4.26 7.63 24.56
CA GLU A 41 -3.82 7.51 25.95
C GLU A 41 -2.29 7.55 26.09
N TRP A 42 -1.55 6.80 25.27
CA TRP A 42 -0.09 6.68 25.38
C TRP A 42 0.64 7.98 25.05
N PHE A 43 0.14 8.75 24.09
CA PHE A 43 0.72 10.05 23.71
C PHE A 43 0.06 11.25 24.40
N GLY A 44 -0.96 11.02 25.26
CA GLY A 44 -1.73 12.10 25.89
C GLY A 44 -2.41 13.02 24.87
N THR A 45 -2.80 12.49 23.71
CA THR A 45 -3.46 13.23 22.62
C THR A 45 -4.96 12.92 22.56
N SER A 46 -5.72 13.67 21.76
CA SER A 46 -7.14 13.38 21.54
C SER A 46 -7.31 12.23 20.53
N GLU A 47 -8.49 11.59 20.49
CA GLU A 47 -8.82 10.61 19.44
C GLU A 47 -8.69 11.21 18.02
N ALA A 48 -9.08 12.49 17.87
CA ALA A 48 -8.88 13.24 16.63
C ALA A 48 -7.39 13.42 16.32
N GLY A 49 -6.59 13.64 17.36
CA GLY A 49 -5.12 13.60 17.31
C GLY A 49 -4.66 12.29 16.73
N ALA A 50 -4.95 11.15 17.37
CA ALA A 50 -4.55 9.83 16.90
C ALA A 50 -5.01 9.52 15.45
N GLY A 51 -6.17 10.04 15.04
CA GLY A 51 -6.64 9.95 13.64
C GLY A 51 -5.68 10.57 12.60
N LEU A 52 -4.85 11.55 13.00
CA LEU A 52 -3.85 12.16 12.15
C LEU A 52 -2.79 11.16 11.65
N LEU A 53 -2.56 10.05 12.36
CA LEU A 53 -1.65 8.99 11.89
C LEU A 53 -2.15 8.35 10.59
N ILE A 54 -3.47 8.20 10.46
CA ILE A 54 -4.12 7.65 9.28
C ILE A 54 -4.15 8.71 8.18
N SER A 55 -4.51 9.96 8.51
CA SER A 55 -4.52 11.07 7.56
C SER A 55 -3.14 11.33 6.98
N SER A 56 -2.09 11.33 7.82
CA SER A 56 -0.70 11.52 7.42
C SER A 56 -0.26 10.45 6.41
N ALA A 57 -0.52 9.17 6.71
CA ALA A 57 -0.26 8.08 5.78
C ALA A 57 -1.07 8.19 4.49
N THR A 58 -2.32 8.64 4.56
CA THR A 58 -3.19 8.83 3.38
C THR A 58 -2.67 9.95 2.48
N ILE A 59 -2.20 11.07 3.06
CA ILE A 59 -1.59 12.18 2.31
C ILE A 59 -0.29 11.71 1.65
N GLY A 60 0.57 11.02 2.39
CA GLY A 60 1.79 10.41 1.84
C GLY A 60 1.47 9.50 0.68
N LEU A 61 0.44 8.66 0.82
CA LEU A 61 -0.04 7.78 -0.23
C LEU A 61 -0.48 8.55 -1.47
N ALA A 62 -1.35 9.56 -1.31
CA ALA A 62 -1.83 10.38 -2.40
C ALA A 62 -0.68 11.06 -3.18
N LEU A 63 0.34 11.54 -2.48
CA LEU A 63 1.51 12.17 -3.09
C LEU A 63 2.46 11.17 -3.76
N GLY A 64 2.54 9.93 -3.23
CA GLY A 64 3.42 8.89 -3.75
C GLY A 64 2.94 8.23 -5.04
N VAL A 65 1.63 8.27 -5.34
CA VAL A 65 1.04 7.55 -6.49
C VAL A 65 1.71 7.94 -7.81
N VAL A 66 1.85 9.25 -8.08
CA VAL A 66 2.38 9.74 -9.36
C VAL A 66 3.88 9.43 -9.52
N PRO A 67 4.76 9.76 -8.55
CA PRO A 67 6.17 9.40 -8.62
C PRO A 67 6.42 7.92 -8.87
N TRP A 68 5.72 7.04 -8.16
CA TRP A 68 5.87 5.59 -8.33
C TRP A 68 5.36 5.10 -9.67
N GLY A 69 4.27 5.66 -10.19
CA GLY A 69 3.77 5.35 -11.53
C GLY A 69 4.76 5.71 -12.64
N ILE A 70 5.47 6.83 -12.50
CA ILE A 70 6.55 7.25 -13.41
C ILE A 70 7.77 6.33 -13.25
N ALA A 71 8.16 6.02 -12.02
CA ALA A 71 9.27 5.12 -11.72
C ALA A 71 9.06 3.73 -12.35
N ALA A 72 7.85 3.18 -12.24
CA ALA A 72 7.47 1.89 -12.82
C ALA A 72 7.64 1.85 -14.34
N GLN A 73 7.27 2.94 -15.03
CA GLN A 73 7.42 3.06 -16.48
C GLN A 73 8.89 3.17 -16.90
N ARG A 74 9.73 3.80 -16.07
CA ARG A 74 11.14 4.04 -16.40
C ARG A 74 12.06 2.86 -16.08
N TRP A 75 11.83 2.19 -14.95
CA TRP A 75 12.73 1.16 -14.42
C TRP A 75 12.12 -0.25 -14.37
N GLY A 76 10.87 -0.39 -14.80
CA GLY A 76 10.13 -1.65 -14.78
C GLY A 76 9.36 -1.87 -13.49
N THR A 77 8.25 -2.60 -13.60
CA THR A 77 7.27 -2.80 -12.52
C THR A 77 7.82 -3.64 -11.38
N VAL A 78 8.42 -4.79 -11.67
CA VAL A 78 8.91 -5.72 -10.65
C VAL A 78 9.94 -5.09 -9.68
N PRO A 79 11.08 -4.52 -10.14
CA PRO A 79 12.08 -3.97 -9.23
C PRO A 79 11.54 -2.77 -8.44
N VAL A 80 10.73 -1.92 -9.07
CA VAL A 80 10.12 -0.75 -8.42
C VAL A 80 9.13 -1.18 -7.34
N MET A 81 8.32 -2.20 -7.59
CA MET A 81 7.39 -2.75 -6.61
C MET A 81 8.12 -3.37 -5.41
N SER A 82 9.23 -4.08 -5.65
CA SER A 82 10.06 -4.63 -4.56
C SER A 82 10.64 -3.54 -3.67
N VAL A 83 11.18 -2.46 -4.25
CA VAL A 83 11.72 -1.33 -3.45
C VAL A 83 10.62 -0.66 -2.64
N ALA A 84 9.45 -0.42 -3.22
CA ALA A 84 8.31 0.17 -2.52
C ALA A 84 7.85 -0.69 -1.33
N ILE A 85 7.65 -2.00 -1.54
CA ILE A 85 7.21 -2.93 -0.50
C ILE A 85 8.26 -3.07 0.60
N SER A 86 9.53 -3.29 0.24
CA SER A 86 10.60 -3.41 1.23
C SER A 86 10.79 -2.13 2.03
N GLY A 87 10.73 -0.97 1.37
CA GLY A 87 10.77 0.32 2.05
C GLY A 87 9.60 0.51 3.02
N ALA A 88 8.37 0.25 2.57
CA ALA A 88 7.18 0.37 3.41
C ALA A 88 7.22 -0.58 4.61
N ALA A 89 7.69 -1.81 4.44
CA ALA A 89 7.84 -2.78 5.53
C ALA A 89 8.89 -2.34 6.56
N LEU A 90 10.04 -1.83 6.09
CA LEU A 90 11.09 -1.31 6.98
C LEU A 90 10.60 -0.10 7.77
N VAL A 91 9.93 0.86 7.10
CA VAL A 91 9.38 2.03 7.78
C VAL A 91 8.29 1.63 8.76
N GLY A 92 7.34 0.78 8.35
CA GLY A 92 6.27 0.27 9.23
C GLY A 92 6.81 -0.48 10.45
N LEU A 93 7.97 -1.14 10.34
CA LEU A 93 8.64 -1.77 11.48
C LEU A 93 9.31 -0.75 12.41
N VAL A 94 9.87 0.34 11.88
CA VAL A 94 10.58 1.36 12.65
C VAL A 94 9.62 2.35 13.32
N VAL A 95 8.51 2.71 12.67
CA VAL A 95 7.55 3.72 13.12
C VAL A 95 7.09 3.53 14.57
N PRO A 96 6.71 2.32 15.05
CA PRO A 96 6.29 2.11 16.44
C PRO A 96 7.37 2.39 17.49
N PHE A 97 8.65 2.39 17.10
CA PHE A 97 9.78 2.62 18.00
C PHE A 97 10.26 4.07 18.01
N LEU A 98 9.64 4.96 17.21
CA LEU A 98 10.05 6.36 17.15
C LEU A 98 9.67 7.11 18.44
N PRO A 99 10.57 7.95 18.99
CA PRO A 99 10.30 8.70 20.20
C PRO A 99 9.38 9.89 19.89
N GLY A 100 8.12 9.77 20.28
CA GLY A 100 7.18 10.88 20.29
C GLY A 100 6.30 10.98 19.05
N TYR A 101 5.19 11.69 19.24
CA TYR A 101 4.04 11.70 18.34
C TYR A 101 4.37 12.24 16.94
N GLU A 102 5.08 13.37 16.86
CA GLU A 102 5.42 14.04 15.61
C GLU A 102 6.31 13.18 14.70
N LEU A 103 7.28 12.46 15.27
CA LEU A 103 8.15 11.57 14.48
C LEU A 103 7.36 10.40 13.91
N ILE A 104 6.38 9.88 14.65
CA ILE A 104 5.49 8.83 14.18
C ILE A 104 4.59 9.37 13.05
N LEU A 105 4.09 10.61 13.15
CA LEU A 105 3.34 11.24 12.05
C LEU A 105 4.17 11.35 10.77
N VAL A 106 5.43 11.79 10.87
CA VAL A 106 6.35 11.85 9.72
C VAL A 106 6.66 10.45 9.20
N GLY A 107 6.88 9.49 10.09
CA GLY A 107 7.09 8.10 9.72
C GLY A 107 5.90 7.51 8.97
N ARG A 108 4.67 7.76 9.44
CA ARG A 108 3.42 7.37 8.76
C ARG A 108 3.27 8.05 7.40
N PHE A 109 3.65 9.31 7.27
CA PHE A 109 3.67 10.01 5.98
C PHE A 109 4.61 9.31 4.98
N VAL A 110 5.84 9.03 5.40
CA VAL A 110 6.84 8.35 4.58
C VAL A 110 6.39 6.94 4.23
N GLU A 111 5.82 6.22 5.19
CA GLU A 111 5.24 4.90 4.98
C GLU A 111 4.14 4.93 3.93
N GLY A 112 3.21 5.89 4.02
CA GLY A 112 2.18 6.14 3.03
C GLY A 112 2.75 6.38 1.63
N LEU A 113 3.80 7.22 1.54
CA LEU A 113 4.49 7.50 0.29
C LEU A 113 5.08 6.24 -0.34
N LEU A 114 5.64 5.33 0.46
CA LEU A 114 6.18 4.05 -0.02
C LEU A 114 5.07 3.07 -0.40
N LEU A 115 4.02 2.99 0.43
CA LEU A 115 2.84 2.13 0.19
C LEU A 115 2.12 2.48 -1.11
N ALA A 116 2.12 3.76 -1.53
CA ALA A 116 1.58 4.18 -2.82
C ALA A 116 2.21 3.46 -4.02
N GLY A 117 3.44 2.97 -3.87
CA GLY A 117 4.12 2.21 -4.91
C GLY A 117 3.40 0.92 -5.25
N VAL A 118 2.73 0.28 -4.29
CA VAL A 118 2.01 -0.98 -4.54
C VAL A 118 0.88 -0.79 -5.56
N PRO A 119 -0.14 0.06 -5.32
CA PRO A 119 -1.23 0.23 -6.28
C PRO A 119 -0.77 0.91 -7.58
N ALA A 120 0.14 1.89 -7.52
CA ALA A 120 0.61 2.59 -8.70
C ALA A 120 1.35 1.64 -9.67
N VAL A 121 2.26 0.83 -9.13
CA VAL A 121 3.05 -0.12 -9.93
C VAL A 121 2.19 -1.30 -10.38
N ALA A 122 1.28 -1.78 -9.53
CA ALA A 122 0.34 -2.85 -9.88
C ALA A 122 -0.58 -2.47 -11.06
N ILE A 123 -1.13 -1.26 -11.07
CA ILE A 123 -1.97 -0.79 -12.17
C ILE A 123 -1.15 -0.67 -13.46
N SER A 124 0.08 -0.15 -13.36
CA SER A 124 1.00 -0.08 -14.51
C SER A 124 1.34 -1.47 -15.05
N TYR A 125 1.57 -2.45 -14.17
CA TYR A 125 1.80 -3.85 -14.52
C TYR A 125 0.60 -4.46 -15.24
N VAL A 126 -0.61 -4.29 -14.68
CA VAL A 126 -1.84 -4.83 -15.26
C VAL A 126 -2.08 -4.25 -16.65
N ALA A 127 -1.83 -2.96 -16.86
CA ALA A 127 -1.97 -2.32 -18.16
C ALA A 127 -0.99 -2.84 -19.22
N GLN A 128 0.20 -3.29 -18.81
CA GLN A 128 1.25 -3.77 -19.72
C GLN A 128 1.14 -5.27 -20.02
N GLU A 129 0.72 -6.08 -19.04
CA GLU A 129 0.89 -7.54 -19.09
C GLU A 129 -0.42 -8.33 -19.15
N VAL A 130 -1.57 -7.68 -18.90
CA VAL A 130 -2.90 -8.31 -18.89
C VAL A 130 -3.71 -7.86 -20.10
N THR A 131 -4.49 -8.77 -20.69
CA THR A 131 -5.39 -8.42 -21.80
C THR A 131 -6.48 -7.46 -21.36
N ALA A 132 -6.96 -6.59 -22.25
CA ALA A 132 -7.99 -5.59 -21.96
C ALA A 132 -9.26 -6.16 -21.30
N ALA A 133 -9.62 -7.42 -21.62
CA ALA A 133 -10.77 -8.11 -21.04
C ALA A 133 -10.60 -8.48 -19.55
N ASP A 134 -9.38 -8.57 -19.06
CA ASP A 134 -9.06 -9.03 -17.70
C ASP A 134 -8.54 -7.91 -16.78
N ILE A 135 -8.26 -6.71 -17.32
CA ILE A 135 -7.79 -5.53 -16.55
C ILE A 135 -8.72 -5.24 -15.36
N THR A 136 -10.03 -5.16 -15.60
CA THR A 136 -11.01 -4.86 -14.54
C THR A 136 -10.96 -5.88 -13.41
N ARG A 137 -10.75 -7.16 -13.71
CA ARG A 137 -10.66 -8.22 -12.69
C ARG A 137 -9.35 -8.15 -11.91
N ALA A 138 -8.23 -7.89 -12.58
CA ALA A 138 -6.94 -7.77 -11.92
C ALA A 138 -6.89 -6.53 -11.00
N THR A 139 -7.44 -5.40 -11.46
CA THR A 139 -7.60 -4.21 -10.63
C THR A 139 -8.59 -4.46 -9.49
N ALA A 140 -9.70 -5.17 -9.72
CA ALA A 140 -10.63 -5.53 -8.65
C ALA A 140 -9.99 -6.43 -7.59
N ALA A 141 -9.10 -7.35 -7.97
CA ALA A 141 -8.36 -8.18 -7.02
C ALA A 141 -7.38 -7.38 -6.15
N LEU A 142 -6.81 -6.30 -6.68
CA LEU A 142 -5.96 -5.38 -5.91
C LEU A 142 -6.78 -4.62 -4.84
N PHE A 143 -7.98 -4.16 -5.19
CA PHE A 143 -8.82 -3.38 -4.29
C PHE A 143 -9.77 -4.22 -3.43
N SER A 144 -10.02 -5.49 -3.75
CA SER A 144 -10.83 -6.37 -2.91
C SER A 144 -10.20 -6.61 -1.52
N GLY A 145 -8.88 -6.44 -1.41
CA GLY A 145 -8.16 -6.42 -0.14
C GLY A 145 -8.49 -5.22 0.77
N ASN A 146 -9.06 -4.13 0.24
CA ASN A 146 -9.45 -2.96 1.05
C ASN A 146 -10.53 -3.33 2.08
N GLY A 147 -11.53 -4.13 1.67
CA GLY A 147 -12.61 -4.58 2.56
C GLY A 147 -12.13 -5.55 3.64
N LEU A 148 -11.23 -6.48 3.32
CA LEU A 148 -10.69 -7.43 4.31
C LEU A 148 -9.61 -6.81 5.21
N GLY A 149 -8.71 -6.00 4.65
CA GLY A 149 -7.63 -5.35 5.39
C GLY A 149 -8.15 -4.32 6.41
N GLY A 150 -9.21 -3.58 6.08
CA GLY A 150 -9.84 -2.63 7.00
C GLY A 150 -10.75 -3.28 8.05
N MET A 151 -11.14 -4.55 7.90
CA MET A 151 -11.94 -5.30 8.88
C MET A 151 -11.11 -6.19 9.81
N LEU A 152 -9.88 -6.54 9.41
CA LEU A 152 -8.96 -7.39 10.18
C LEU A 152 -7.82 -6.63 10.86
N GLY A 153 -7.49 -5.43 10.36
CA GLY A 153 -6.53 -4.51 10.99
C GLY A 153 -7.18 -3.69 12.08
#